data_AF-A0A418F2H7-F1
#
_entry.id   AF-A0A418F2H7-F1
#
_cell.length_a   1.000
_cell.length_b   1.000
_cell.length_c   1.000
_cell.angle_alpha   90.00
_cell.angle_beta   90.00
_cell.angle_gamma   90.00
#
_symmetry.space_group_name_H-M   'P 1'
#
loop_
_entity.id
_entity.type
_entity.pdbx_description
1 polymer ?
#
loop_
_entity_poly.entity_id
_entity_poly.type
_entity_poly.pdbx_seq_one_letter_code
_entity_poly.pdbx_strand_id
1 'polypeptide(L)'
;MSFAVLGAYWPHIVITDKECTDKTFPSFWDECSTALRVSFQVPSYPPPPLATKAASTIYLIGMRGVGKTSLGKHAASALGLHWIDMDEYLEAHPLLLGMPIKEYVAVHGWAAFRAQEVACLQLWAQDPPQNTIISCGGGVVESAAAVALLAQASNVIYLQRELADVQAALAHDTSRPAYGEAIADVFHRRAPLFAASSSFVFAMLAGDVDYPRINRDFERLITVVLGRFDSNALKSQPDSYFVSLTFPHYTSKKTLIETVTHKAHAVELRVDLLESVEKPFIAHQVR
;
A
#
# COMPACT_ATOMS: atom_id res chain seq x y z
N MET A 1 6.69 -21.63 -25.67
CA MET A 1 6.89 -22.57 -26.79
C MET A 1 6.52 -24.02 -26.44
N SER A 2 7.13 -24.68 -25.44
CA SER A 2 6.85 -26.09 -25.08
C SER A 2 5.36 -26.39 -24.80
N PHE A 3 4.70 -25.54 -24.00
CA PHE A 3 3.27 -25.68 -23.70
C PHE A 3 2.35 -25.44 -24.90
N ALA A 4 2.81 -24.75 -25.95
CA ALA A 4 2.03 -24.59 -27.18
C ALA A 4 1.97 -25.89 -27.98
N VAL A 5 3.08 -26.65 -28.02
CA VAL A 5 3.11 -27.99 -28.63
C VAL A 5 2.22 -28.95 -27.84
N LEU A 6 2.26 -28.91 -26.51
CA LEU A 6 1.35 -29.69 -25.67
C LEU A 6 -0.12 -29.31 -25.89
N GLY A 7 -0.41 -28.01 -26.04
CA GLY A 7 -1.75 -27.48 -26.31
C GLY A 7 -2.33 -27.88 -27.66
N ALA A 8 -1.51 -28.36 -28.60
CA ALA A 8 -1.99 -28.93 -29.86
C ALA A 8 -2.64 -30.31 -29.69
N TYR A 9 -2.32 -31.03 -28.61
CA TYR A 9 -2.87 -32.35 -28.32
C TYR A 9 -3.86 -32.34 -27.14
N TRP A 10 -3.66 -31.45 -26.17
CA TRP A 10 -4.49 -31.37 -24.97
C TRP A 10 -5.42 -30.15 -24.99
N PRO A 11 -6.75 -30.33 -24.97
CA PRO A 11 -7.69 -29.20 -24.94
C PRO A 11 -7.60 -28.45 -23.61
N HIS A 12 -7.92 -27.15 -23.62
CA HIS A 12 -7.95 -26.26 -22.44
C HIS A 12 -6.61 -25.75 -21.89
N ILE A 13 -5.52 -25.82 -22.66
CA ILE A 13 -4.28 -25.10 -22.29
C ILE A 13 -4.42 -23.62 -22.65
N VAL A 14 -4.31 -22.76 -21.64
CA VAL A 14 -4.27 -21.30 -21.79
C VAL A 14 -2.82 -20.83 -21.70
N ILE A 15 -2.39 -20.04 -22.67
CA ILE A 15 -1.07 -19.41 -22.67
C ILE A 15 -1.28 -17.92 -22.42
N THR A 16 -0.85 -17.46 -21.25
CA THR A 16 -1.12 -16.12 -20.72
C THR A 16 -0.20 -15.05 -21.29
N ASP A 17 0.98 -15.44 -21.78
CA ASP A 17 1.98 -14.54 -22.35
C ASP A 17 2.46 -15.13 -23.68
N LYS A 18 1.74 -14.76 -24.75
CA LYS A 18 2.05 -15.19 -26.12
C LYS A 18 3.35 -14.54 -26.61
N GLU A 19 3.57 -13.27 -26.27
CA GLU A 19 4.62 -12.39 -26.79
C GLU A 19 6.02 -12.76 -26.25
N CYS A 20 6.10 -13.54 -25.17
CA CYS A 20 7.39 -14.02 -24.66
C CYS A 20 8.24 -14.79 -25.70
N THR A 21 7.61 -15.34 -26.75
CA THR A 21 8.31 -16.03 -27.85
C THR A 21 9.12 -15.08 -28.71
N ASP A 22 8.75 -13.81 -28.78
CA ASP A 22 9.33 -12.83 -29.71
C ASP A 22 10.80 -12.54 -29.43
N LYS A 23 11.25 -12.82 -28.20
CA LYS A 23 12.66 -12.75 -27.80
C LYS A 23 13.57 -13.67 -28.62
N THR A 24 13.05 -14.77 -29.14
CA THR A 24 13.84 -15.83 -29.80
C THR A 24 13.22 -16.33 -31.09
N PHE A 25 11.90 -16.24 -31.23
CA PHE A 25 11.14 -16.77 -32.36
C PHE A 25 9.83 -15.99 -32.57
N PRO A 26 9.86 -14.79 -33.17
CA PRO A 26 8.67 -13.93 -33.37
C PRO A 26 7.55 -14.58 -34.19
N SER A 27 7.89 -15.39 -35.18
CA SER A 27 6.92 -16.10 -36.04
C SER A 27 6.42 -17.43 -35.44
N PHE A 28 6.82 -17.77 -34.20
CA PHE A 28 6.54 -19.07 -33.58
C PHE A 28 5.07 -19.48 -33.68
N TRP A 29 4.15 -18.56 -33.41
CA TRP A 29 2.72 -18.87 -33.36
C TRP A 29 2.13 -19.12 -34.75
N ASP A 30 2.53 -18.34 -35.75
CA ASP A 30 2.05 -18.51 -37.12
C ASP A 30 2.56 -19.84 -37.71
N GLU A 31 3.82 -20.16 -37.42
CA GLU A 31 4.43 -21.44 -37.81
C GLU A 31 3.81 -22.62 -37.08
N CYS A 32 3.53 -22.48 -35.78
CA CYS A 32 2.86 -23.49 -34.97
C CYS A 32 1.43 -23.78 -35.47
N SER A 33 0.66 -22.73 -35.80
CA SER A 33 -0.67 -22.84 -36.42
C SER A 33 -0.60 -23.63 -37.74
N THR A 34 0.36 -23.26 -38.59
CA THR A 34 0.53 -23.86 -39.92
C THR A 34 0.99 -25.32 -39.83
N ALA A 35 2.02 -25.60 -39.02
CA ALA A 35 2.65 -26.91 -38.93
C ALA A 35 1.79 -27.92 -38.18
N LEU A 36 1.14 -27.50 -37.09
CA LEU A 36 0.31 -28.38 -36.26
C LEU A 36 -1.17 -28.38 -36.67
N ARG A 37 -1.57 -27.52 -37.62
CA ARG A 37 -2.95 -27.34 -38.09
C ARG A 37 -3.92 -27.05 -36.95
N VAL A 38 -3.50 -26.19 -36.01
CA VAL A 38 -4.28 -25.79 -34.83
C VAL A 38 -4.79 -24.37 -34.98
N SER A 39 -6.04 -24.14 -34.60
CA SER A 39 -6.61 -22.78 -34.50
C SER A 39 -6.47 -22.27 -33.07
N PHE A 40 -5.89 -21.09 -32.88
CA PHE A 40 -5.87 -20.44 -31.57
C PHE A 40 -7.15 -19.66 -31.33
N GLN A 41 -7.69 -19.78 -30.12
CA GLN A 41 -8.77 -18.93 -29.63
C GLN A 41 -8.18 -17.94 -28.63
N VAL A 42 -8.50 -16.66 -28.80
CA VAL A 42 -8.28 -15.68 -27.74
C VAL A 42 -9.39 -15.92 -26.72
N PRO A 43 -9.10 -16.36 -25.49
CA PRO A 43 -10.14 -16.54 -24.49
C PRO A 43 -10.82 -15.20 -24.26
N SER A 44 -12.15 -15.14 -24.38
CA SER A 44 -12.89 -13.97 -23.94
C SER A 44 -12.86 -13.95 -22.42
N TYR A 45 -11.81 -13.37 -21.86
CA TYR A 45 -11.91 -12.91 -20.49
C TYR A 45 -12.93 -11.79 -20.50
N PRO A 46 -13.97 -11.80 -19.64
CA PRO A 46 -14.54 -10.52 -19.26
C PRO A 46 -13.33 -9.66 -18.86
N PRO A 47 -13.21 -8.42 -19.38
CA PRO A 47 -12.16 -7.54 -18.87
C PRO A 47 -12.21 -7.65 -17.35
N PRO A 48 -11.05 -7.81 -16.66
CA PRO A 48 -11.07 -7.76 -15.20
C PRO A 48 -11.92 -6.54 -14.86
N PRO A 49 -12.96 -6.69 -14.02
CA PRO A 49 -13.96 -5.65 -13.86
C PRO A 49 -13.21 -4.34 -13.73
N LEU A 50 -13.35 -3.46 -14.73
CA LEU A 50 -12.76 -2.13 -14.72
C LEU A 50 -13.20 -1.56 -13.39
N ALA A 51 -12.30 -1.48 -12.41
CA ALA A 51 -12.65 -1.38 -11.00
C ALA A 51 -13.75 -0.34 -10.87
N THR A 52 -14.99 -0.80 -10.76
CA THR A 52 -16.15 0.05 -10.89
C THR A 52 -16.19 0.85 -9.62
N LYS A 53 -15.82 2.13 -9.74
CA LYS A 53 -15.86 3.15 -8.68
C LYS A 53 -14.99 2.76 -7.48
N ALA A 54 -13.68 2.89 -7.63
CA ALA A 54 -12.72 2.73 -6.55
C ALA A 54 -13.24 3.45 -5.29
N ALA A 55 -13.43 2.70 -4.21
CA ALA A 55 -13.70 3.31 -2.90
C ALA A 55 -12.60 4.34 -2.67
N SER A 56 -12.99 5.61 -2.60
CA SER A 56 -12.05 6.73 -2.62
C SER A 56 -11.56 7.11 -1.22
N THR A 57 -11.96 6.32 -0.22
CA THR A 57 -11.50 6.41 1.17
C THR A 57 -10.22 5.61 1.33
N ILE A 58 -9.23 6.18 2.03
CA ILE A 58 -7.98 5.53 2.40
C ILE A 58 -7.84 5.59 3.91
N TYR A 59 -7.62 4.45 4.55
CA TYR A 59 -7.36 4.38 5.98
C TYR A 59 -5.85 4.27 6.24
N LEU A 60 -5.30 5.18 7.01
CA LEU A 60 -3.93 5.15 7.49
C LEU A 60 -3.90 4.54 8.89
N ILE A 61 -3.19 3.43 9.03
CA ILE A 61 -2.98 2.76 10.31
C ILE A 61 -1.48 2.70 10.65
N GLY A 62 -1.19 2.51 11.92
CA GLY A 62 0.18 2.40 12.44
C GLY A 62 0.32 3.08 13.79
N MET A 63 1.48 2.89 14.42
CA MET A 63 1.76 3.45 15.75
C MET A 63 1.65 4.98 15.78
N ARG A 64 1.42 5.57 16.96
CA ARG A 64 1.63 7.02 17.13
C ARG A 64 3.10 7.36 16.86
N GLY A 65 3.39 8.55 16.33
CA GLY A 65 4.76 8.94 15.98
C GLY A 65 5.27 8.45 14.61
N VAL A 66 4.55 7.55 13.91
CA VAL A 66 4.96 7.08 12.57
C VAL A 66 4.75 8.12 11.46
N GLY A 67 4.13 9.26 11.75
CA GLY A 67 3.93 10.34 10.77
C GLY A 67 2.58 10.32 10.01
N LYS A 68 1.57 9.56 10.45
CA LYS A 68 0.23 9.50 9.82
C LYS A 68 -0.36 10.89 9.53
N THR A 69 -0.42 11.75 10.54
CA THR A 69 -0.99 13.10 10.41
C THR A 69 -0.22 13.95 9.42
N SER A 70 1.12 13.94 9.48
CA SER A 70 1.97 14.74 8.58
C SER A 70 1.88 14.26 7.14
N LEU A 71 2.07 12.96 6.88
CA LEU A 71 2.02 12.38 5.54
C LEU A 71 0.62 12.45 4.94
N GLY A 72 -0.40 12.15 5.76
CA GLY A 72 -1.78 12.15 5.33
C GLY A 72 -2.31 13.53 4.97
N LYS A 73 -2.04 14.56 5.80
CA LYS A 73 -2.40 15.96 5.47
C LYS A 73 -1.70 16.44 4.20
N HIS A 74 -0.42 16.09 4.04
CA HIS A 74 0.34 16.46 2.85
C HIS A 74 -0.24 15.82 1.59
N ALA A 75 -0.42 14.50 1.58
CA ALA A 75 -0.99 13.78 0.43
C ALA A 75 -2.43 14.21 0.13
N ALA A 76 -3.24 14.48 1.15
CA ALA A 76 -4.61 14.97 0.96
C ALA A 76 -4.62 16.31 0.23
N SER A 77 -3.78 17.26 0.68
CA SER A 77 -3.62 18.56 0.03
C SER A 77 -3.11 18.43 -1.41
N ALA A 78 -2.04 17.66 -1.63
CA ALA A 78 -1.40 17.50 -2.93
C ALA A 78 -2.31 16.83 -3.97
N LEU A 79 -3.16 15.89 -3.55
CA LEU A 79 -4.01 15.08 -4.44
C LEU A 79 -5.48 15.53 -4.49
N GLY A 80 -5.80 16.66 -3.83
CA GLY A 80 -7.17 17.20 -3.78
C GLY A 80 -8.16 16.28 -3.07
N LEU A 81 -7.71 15.60 -2.01
CA LEU A 81 -8.52 14.72 -1.16
C LEU A 81 -8.86 15.45 0.15
N HIS A 82 -9.95 15.03 0.80
CA HIS A 82 -10.27 15.43 2.15
C HIS A 82 -9.37 14.71 3.17
N TRP A 83 -9.22 15.32 4.34
CA TRP A 83 -8.46 14.78 5.46
C TRP A 83 -9.37 14.64 6.67
N ILE A 84 -9.31 13.48 7.33
CA ILE A 84 -9.95 13.23 8.62
C ILE A 84 -8.92 12.60 9.56
N ASP A 85 -8.76 13.18 10.76
CA ASP A 85 -8.15 12.46 11.88
C ASP A 85 -9.28 11.87 12.72
N MET A 86 -9.27 10.54 12.91
CA MET A 86 -10.35 9.83 13.58
C MET A 86 -10.49 10.24 15.05
N ASP A 87 -9.39 10.57 15.71
CA ASP A 87 -9.43 11.00 17.10
C ASP A 87 -10.06 12.40 17.21
N GLU A 88 -9.66 13.33 16.33
CA GLU A 88 -10.27 14.67 16.25
C GLU A 88 -11.77 14.56 15.88
N TYR A 89 -12.13 13.66 14.96
CA TYR A 89 -13.52 13.41 14.57
C TYR A 89 -14.35 12.89 15.75
N LEU A 90 -13.83 11.92 16.51
CA LEU A 90 -14.50 11.36 17.68
C LEU A 90 -14.73 12.41 18.77
N GLU A 91 -13.73 13.25 19.05
CA GLU A 91 -13.84 14.34 20.04
C GLU A 91 -14.89 15.38 19.62
N ALA A 92 -14.92 15.74 18.34
CA ALA A 92 -15.85 16.75 17.82
C ALA A 92 -17.29 16.25 17.65
N HIS A 93 -17.50 14.94 17.46
CA HIS A 93 -18.81 14.39 17.12
C HIS A 93 -19.69 14.17 18.37
N PRO A 94 -20.81 14.92 18.56
CA PRO A 94 -21.58 14.89 19.81
C PRO A 94 -22.25 13.55 20.14
N LEU A 95 -22.54 12.75 19.11
CA LEU A 95 -23.14 11.41 19.28
C LEU A 95 -22.09 10.31 19.51
N LEU A 96 -20.79 10.63 19.44
CA LEU A 96 -19.69 9.70 19.73
C LEU A 96 -19.09 10.07 21.09
N LEU A 97 -18.02 10.87 21.13
CA LEU A 97 -17.48 11.35 22.42
C LEU A 97 -18.06 12.71 22.80
N GLY A 98 -18.08 13.66 21.86
CA GLY A 98 -18.46 15.06 22.13
C GLY A 98 -17.61 15.75 23.19
N MET A 99 -16.43 15.20 23.50
CA MET A 99 -15.50 15.67 24.53
C MET A 99 -14.07 15.15 24.27
N PRO A 100 -13.04 15.73 24.88
CA PRO A 100 -11.66 15.27 24.71
C PRO A 100 -11.46 13.80 25.12
N ILE A 101 -10.66 13.04 24.36
CA ILE A 101 -10.40 11.61 24.60
C ILE A 101 -9.85 11.38 26.01
N LYS A 102 -8.97 12.26 26.48
CA LYS A 102 -8.38 12.17 27.82
C LYS A 102 -9.45 12.20 28.92
N GLU A 103 -10.46 13.04 28.77
CA GLU A 103 -11.56 13.16 29.72
C GLU A 103 -12.53 11.98 29.59
N TYR A 104 -12.87 11.58 28.36
CA TYR A 104 -13.72 10.42 28.11
C TYR A 104 -13.13 9.13 28.72
N VAL A 105 -11.84 8.88 28.49
CA VAL A 105 -11.16 7.70 29.03
C VAL A 105 -11.04 7.75 30.55
N ALA A 106 -10.90 8.93 31.16
CA ALA A 106 -10.87 9.06 32.62
C ALA A 106 -12.19 8.66 33.28
N VAL A 107 -13.33 8.88 32.59
CA VAL A 107 -14.67 8.55 33.11
C VAL A 107 -15.11 7.14 32.72
N HIS A 108 -14.88 6.73 31.46
CA HIS A 108 -15.45 5.51 30.88
C HIS A 108 -14.43 4.39 30.64
N GLY A 109 -13.14 4.69 30.72
CA GLY A 109 -12.05 3.74 30.48
C GLY A 109 -11.77 3.47 29.00
N TRP A 110 -10.63 2.80 28.75
CA TRP A 110 -10.15 2.51 27.39
C TRP A 110 -11.06 1.56 26.62
N ALA A 111 -11.70 0.60 27.29
CA ALA A 111 -12.59 -0.36 26.62
C ALA A 111 -13.80 0.34 25.97
N ALA A 112 -14.38 1.34 26.65
CA ALA A 112 -15.45 2.16 26.11
C ALA A 112 -14.97 3.00 24.91
N PHE A 113 -13.79 3.61 25.01
CA PHE A 113 -13.21 4.35 23.88
C PHE A 113 -12.97 3.47 22.65
N ARG A 114 -12.47 2.23 22.83
CA ARG A 114 -12.33 1.27 21.73
C ARG A 114 -13.67 0.91 21.08
N ALA A 115 -14.74 0.83 21.86
CA ALA A 115 -16.08 0.62 21.30
C ALA A 115 -16.53 1.80 20.43
N GLN A 116 -16.15 3.03 20.77
CA GLN A 116 -16.45 4.22 19.95
C GLN A 116 -15.64 4.25 18.64
N GLU A 117 -14.37 3.84 18.67
CA GLU A 117 -13.58 3.65 17.44
C GLU A 117 -14.25 2.62 16.52
N VAL A 118 -14.72 1.49 17.07
CA VAL A 118 -15.45 0.46 16.30
C VAL A 118 -16.75 1.02 15.72
N ALA A 119 -17.55 1.73 16.53
CA ALA A 119 -18.80 2.32 16.06
C ALA A 119 -18.56 3.31 14.91
N CYS A 120 -17.50 4.13 15.00
CA CYS A 120 -17.11 5.05 13.95
C CYS A 120 -16.69 4.32 12.65
N LEU A 121 -15.89 3.25 12.76
CA LEU A 121 -15.55 2.40 11.61
C LEU A 121 -16.78 1.73 10.99
N GLN A 122 -17.74 1.28 11.79
CA GLN A 122 -18.99 0.69 11.28
C GLN A 122 -19.82 1.71 10.50
N LEU A 123 -19.90 2.95 10.99
CA LEU A 123 -20.54 4.05 10.28
C LEU A 123 -19.88 4.30 8.92
N TRP A 124 -18.54 4.41 8.89
CA TRP A 124 -17.80 4.60 7.63
C TRP A 124 -17.78 3.37 6.72
N ALA A 125 -17.99 2.16 7.26
CA ALA A 125 -18.16 0.98 6.43
C ALA A 125 -19.52 0.97 5.70
N GLN A 126 -20.55 1.56 6.30
CA GLN A 126 -21.88 1.68 5.70
C GLN A 126 -21.97 2.85 4.72
N ASP A 127 -21.39 4.00 5.08
CA ASP A 127 -21.31 5.20 4.23
C ASP A 127 -19.88 5.76 4.21
N PRO A 128 -19.02 5.25 3.31
CA PRO A 128 -17.62 5.63 3.28
C PRO A 128 -17.41 7.09 2.84
N PRO A 129 -16.64 7.89 3.61
CA PRO A 129 -16.26 9.24 3.19
C PRO A 129 -15.53 9.23 1.85
N GLN A 130 -16.09 9.88 0.84
CA GLN A 130 -15.52 9.87 -0.51
C GLN A 130 -14.30 10.80 -0.61
N ASN A 131 -13.33 10.42 -1.44
CA ASN A 131 -12.10 11.16 -1.72
C ASN A 131 -11.40 11.62 -0.44
N THR A 132 -11.27 10.72 0.55
CA THR A 132 -10.84 11.08 1.89
C THR A 132 -9.70 10.18 2.36
N ILE A 133 -8.66 10.79 2.93
CA ILE A 133 -7.65 10.09 3.73
C ILE A 133 -8.04 10.20 5.21
N ILE A 134 -8.16 9.06 5.88
CA ILE A 134 -8.53 8.94 7.27
C ILE A 134 -7.34 8.41 8.07
N SER A 135 -6.87 9.14 9.07
CA SER A 135 -5.88 8.64 10.03
C SER A 135 -6.59 8.02 11.22
N CYS A 136 -6.39 6.72 11.43
CA CYS A 136 -6.96 6.01 12.56
C CYS A 136 -6.10 6.15 13.82
N GLY A 137 -6.74 6.00 14.99
CA GLY A 137 -6.05 5.99 16.28
C GLY A 137 -4.98 4.89 16.34
N GLY A 138 -3.84 5.17 16.96
CA GLY A 138 -2.71 4.22 16.99
C GLY A 138 -2.97 2.91 17.73
N GLY A 139 -4.07 2.81 18.47
CA GLY A 139 -4.50 1.59 19.15
C GLY A 139 -5.81 1.00 18.63
N VAL A 140 -6.32 1.50 17.50
CA VAL A 140 -7.54 0.97 16.85
C VAL A 140 -7.48 -0.55 16.65
N VAL A 141 -6.29 -1.06 16.34
CA VAL A 141 -6.03 -2.50 16.10
C VAL A 141 -6.10 -3.37 17.36
N GLU A 142 -6.22 -2.79 18.56
CA GLU A 142 -6.44 -3.56 19.79
C GLU A 142 -7.86 -4.10 19.90
N SER A 143 -8.78 -3.60 19.07
CA SER A 143 -10.11 -4.16 18.92
C SER A 143 -10.14 -5.14 17.76
N ALA A 144 -10.44 -6.42 18.03
CA ALA A 144 -10.60 -7.44 17.00
C ALA A 144 -11.71 -7.08 15.99
N ALA A 145 -12.77 -6.40 16.45
CA ALA A 145 -13.85 -5.92 15.58
C ALA A 145 -13.36 -4.82 14.62
N ALA A 146 -12.52 -3.89 15.11
CA ALA A 146 -11.93 -2.86 14.27
C ALA A 146 -10.95 -3.45 13.23
N VAL A 147 -10.14 -4.43 13.64
CA VAL A 147 -9.25 -5.18 12.75
C VAL A 147 -10.05 -5.85 11.64
N ALA A 148 -11.17 -6.51 11.96
CA ALA A 148 -12.02 -7.16 10.96
C ALA A 148 -12.64 -6.15 9.97
N LEU A 149 -13.10 -4.99 10.45
CA LEU A 149 -13.65 -3.93 9.59
C LEU A 149 -12.59 -3.36 8.66
N LEU A 150 -11.38 -3.07 9.19
CA LEU A 150 -10.26 -2.57 8.40
C LEU A 150 -9.79 -3.60 7.37
N ALA A 151 -9.73 -4.89 7.73
CA ALA A 151 -9.37 -5.96 6.80
C ALA A 151 -10.38 -6.14 5.65
N GLN A 152 -11.64 -5.72 5.84
CA GLN A 152 -12.67 -5.71 4.79
C GLN A 152 -12.61 -4.45 3.91
N ALA A 153 -11.96 -3.38 4.37
CA ALA A 153 -11.81 -2.15 3.59
C ALA A 153 -10.75 -2.32 2.50
N SER A 154 -11.02 -1.82 1.29
CA SER A 154 -10.13 -2.03 0.14
C SER A 154 -8.76 -1.33 0.30
N ASN A 155 -8.75 -0.14 0.90
CA ASN A 155 -7.59 0.77 0.87
C ASN A 155 -7.10 1.08 2.28
N VAL A 156 -6.48 0.11 2.94
CA VAL A 156 -5.83 0.32 4.24
C VAL A 156 -4.32 0.30 4.07
N ILE A 157 -3.67 1.41 4.43
CA ILE A 157 -2.22 1.60 4.33
C ILE A 157 -1.62 1.59 5.74
N TYR A 158 -0.76 0.61 6.00
CA TYR A 158 0.04 0.56 7.21
C TYR A 158 1.33 1.37 7.03
N LEU A 159 1.48 2.44 7.82
CA LEU A 159 2.71 3.22 7.90
C LEU A 159 3.66 2.59 8.91
N GLN A 160 4.81 2.14 8.43
CA GLN A 160 5.84 1.50 9.24
C GLN A 160 7.07 2.41 9.39
N ARG A 161 7.56 2.52 10.62
CA ARG A 161 8.86 3.09 10.99
C ARG A 161 9.55 2.15 11.95
N GLU A 162 10.87 2.26 12.02
CA GLU A 162 11.65 1.56 13.04
C GLU A 162 11.28 2.02 14.44
N LEU A 163 11.39 1.08 15.40
CA LEU A 163 11.01 1.32 16.79
C LEU A 163 11.75 2.52 17.39
N ALA A 164 13.05 2.68 17.08
CA ALA A 164 13.85 3.80 17.56
C ALA A 164 13.30 5.16 17.10
N ASP A 165 12.88 5.26 15.84
CA ASP A 165 12.29 6.50 15.29
C ASP A 165 10.91 6.78 15.90
N VAL A 166 10.13 5.74 16.15
CA VAL A 166 8.83 5.85 16.85
C VAL A 166 9.03 6.34 18.28
N GLN A 167 10.00 5.78 19.02
CA GLN A 167 10.33 6.21 20.37
C GLN A 167 10.80 7.67 20.41
N ALA A 168 11.69 8.06 19.50
CA ALA A 168 12.17 9.44 19.38
C ALA A 168 11.01 10.42 19.10
N ALA A 169 10.11 10.07 18.17
CA ALA A 169 8.95 10.90 17.86
C ALA A 169 7.98 11.05 19.05
N LEU A 170 7.77 9.97 19.81
CA LEU A 170 6.88 9.97 20.97
C LEU A 170 7.43 10.74 22.16
N ALA A 171 8.76 10.81 22.31
CA ALA A 171 9.39 11.60 23.37
C ALA A 171 9.04 13.10 23.30
N HIS A 172 8.64 13.58 22.11
CA HIS A 172 8.23 14.96 21.87
C HIS A 172 6.71 15.17 21.94
N ASP A 173 5.90 14.12 22.06
CA ASP A 173 4.43 14.20 22.08
C ASP A 173 3.87 14.15 23.50
N THR A 174 3.49 15.31 24.04
CA THR A 174 2.90 15.48 25.38
C THR A 174 1.36 15.48 25.37
N SER A 175 0.73 15.41 24.20
CA SER A 175 -0.70 15.68 24.04
C SER A 175 -1.61 14.56 24.57
N ARG A 176 -1.09 13.34 24.72
CA ARG A 176 -1.88 12.15 25.05
C ARG A 176 -1.19 11.31 26.12
N PRO A 177 -1.95 10.48 26.86
CA PRO A 177 -1.38 9.63 27.91
C PRO A 177 -0.24 8.75 27.38
N ALA A 178 0.77 8.56 28.24
CA ALA A 178 1.81 7.56 28.02
C ALA A 178 1.18 6.17 27.90
N TYR A 179 1.83 5.28 27.17
CA TYR A 179 1.47 3.87 27.21
C TYR A 179 1.68 3.34 28.64
N GLY A 180 0.71 2.57 29.14
CA GLY A 180 0.81 1.93 30.47
C GLY A 180 1.80 0.76 30.53
N GLU A 181 2.49 0.49 29.42
CA GLU A 181 3.49 -0.56 29.21
C GLU A 181 4.64 0.01 28.36
N ALA A 182 5.76 -0.72 28.24
CA ALA A 182 6.89 -0.25 27.44
C ALA A 182 6.50 -0.13 25.96
N ILE A 183 6.93 0.95 25.30
CA ILE A 183 6.60 1.22 23.88
C ILE A 183 7.00 0.05 22.97
N ALA A 184 8.11 -0.63 23.27
CA ALA A 184 8.56 -1.79 22.54
C ALA A 184 7.53 -2.94 22.59
N ASP A 185 6.97 -3.22 23.76
CA ASP A 185 5.98 -4.29 23.93
C ASP A 185 4.69 -3.98 23.14
N VAL A 186 4.22 -2.72 23.23
CA VAL A 186 3.07 -2.24 22.43
C VAL A 186 3.36 -2.42 20.94
N PHE A 187 4.55 -2.00 20.51
CA PHE A 187 4.96 -2.04 19.10
C PHE A 187 4.96 -3.47 18.57
N HIS A 188 5.62 -4.39 19.26
CA HIS A 188 5.69 -5.79 18.83
C HIS A 188 4.33 -6.48 18.87
N ARG A 189 3.50 -6.20 19.89
CA ARG A 189 2.14 -6.77 20.00
C ARG A 189 1.21 -6.26 18.90
N ARG A 190 1.29 -4.98 18.51
CA ARG A 190 0.40 -4.37 17.51
C ARG A 190 0.86 -4.59 16.06
N ALA A 191 2.16 -4.78 15.81
CA ALA A 191 2.71 -5.01 14.47
C ALA A 191 1.97 -6.10 13.65
N PRO A 192 1.73 -7.33 14.17
CA PRO A 192 1.01 -8.35 13.42
C PRO A 192 -0.46 -7.98 13.17
N LEU A 193 -1.07 -7.19 14.06
CA LEU A 193 -2.47 -6.74 13.91
C LEU A 193 -2.58 -5.68 12.81
N PHE A 194 -1.66 -4.73 12.76
CA PHE A 194 -1.58 -3.76 11.65
C PHE A 194 -1.40 -4.47 10.31
N ALA A 195 -0.47 -5.43 10.24
CA ALA A 195 -0.22 -6.19 9.03
C ALA A 195 -1.48 -6.97 8.58
N ALA A 196 -2.16 -7.63 9.50
CA ALA A 196 -3.38 -8.41 9.22
C ALA A 196 -4.57 -7.55 8.77
N SER A 197 -4.60 -6.27 9.15
CA SER A 197 -5.67 -5.33 8.77
C SER A 197 -5.27 -4.36 7.64
N SER A 198 -4.17 -4.62 6.92
CA SER A 198 -3.66 -3.72 5.87
C SER A 198 -3.64 -4.36 4.49
N SER A 199 -3.98 -3.58 3.47
CA SER A 199 -3.85 -3.96 2.06
C SER A 199 -2.49 -3.53 1.49
N PHE A 200 -1.94 -2.44 2.02
CA PHE A 200 -0.69 -1.84 1.56
C PHE A 200 0.21 -1.50 2.75
N VAL A 201 1.52 -1.52 2.51
CA VAL A 201 2.53 -1.10 3.50
C VAL A 201 3.36 0.02 2.90
N PHE A 202 3.58 1.08 3.68
CA PHE A 202 4.53 2.13 3.37
C PHE A 202 5.60 2.18 4.46
N ALA A 203 6.79 1.65 4.14
CA ALA A 203 7.90 1.53 5.06
C ALA A 203 8.90 2.68 4.90
N MET A 204 9.14 3.41 5.99
CA MET A 204 10.21 4.40 6.08
C MET A 204 11.45 3.75 6.70
N LEU A 205 12.63 4.01 6.11
CA LEU A 205 13.90 3.51 6.60
C LEU A 205 14.26 4.18 7.92
N ALA A 206 15.04 3.46 8.72
CA ALA A 206 15.63 3.96 9.95
C ALA A 206 16.36 5.29 9.72
N GLY A 207 16.01 6.33 10.48
CA GLY A 207 16.68 7.63 10.43
C GLY A 207 16.48 8.42 9.13
N ASP A 208 15.50 8.03 8.31
CA ASP A 208 15.20 8.70 7.05
C ASP A 208 14.47 10.03 7.29
N VAL A 209 15.18 11.13 7.05
CA VAL A 209 14.71 12.50 7.29
C VAL A 209 14.49 13.30 5.99
N ASP A 210 14.56 12.65 4.84
CA ASP A 210 14.30 13.27 3.54
C ASP A 210 12.78 13.39 3.29
N TYR A 211 12.13 14.25 4.08
CA TYR A 211 10.67 14.45 4.04
C TYR A 211 10.12 14.82 2.66
N PRO A 212 10.77 15.71 1.85
CA PRO A 212 10.29 15.99 0.50
C PRO A 212 10.21 14.74 -0.37
N ARG A 213 11.22 13.86 -0.31
CA ARG A 213 11.20 12.59 -1.04
C ARG A 213 10.15 11.65 -0.47
N ILE A 214 10.09 11.46 0.84
CA ILE A 214 9.12 10.57 1.51
C ILE A 214 7.68 10.98 1.13
N ASN A 215 7.38 12.27 1.16
CA ASN A 215 6.08 12.82 0.78
C ASN A 215 5.72 12.48 -0.67
N ARG A 216 6.63 12.75 -1.61
CA ARG A 216 6.45 12.43 -3.03
C ARG A 216 6.25 10.94 -3.27
N ASP A 217 7.02 10.09 -2.58
CA ASP A 217 6.92 8.64 -2.70
C ASP A 217 5.57 8.13 -2.11
N PHE A 218 5.11 8.76 -1.03
CA PHE A 218 3.79 8.47 -0.46
C PHE A 218 2.64 8.93 -1.36
N GLU A 219 2.72 10.11 -1.97
CA GLU A 219 1.74 10.58 -2.97
C GLU A 219 1.62 9.62 -4.16
N ARG A 220 2.76 9.12 -4.65
CA ARG A 220 2.81 8.10 -5.70
C ARG A 220 2.09 6.82 -5.29
N LEU A 221 2.32 6.34 -4.06
CA LEU A 221 1.60 5.19 -3.53
C LEU A 221 0.08 5.45 -3.51
N ILE A 222 -0.36 6.59 -2.96
CA ILE A 222 -1.79 6.95 -2.89
C ILE A 222 -2.42 7.00 -4.29
N THR A 223 -1.69 7.52 -5.27
CA THR A 223 -2.14 7.57 -6.68
C THR A 223 -2.39 6.18 -7.25
N VAL A 224 -1.49 5.23 -6.95
CA VAL A 224 -1.62 3.83 -7.35
C VAL A 224 -2.78 3.16 -6.61
N VAL A 225 -2.89 3.35 -5.29
CA VAL A 225 -3.97 2.78 -4.45
C VAL A 225 -5.35 3.23 -4.94
N LEU A 226 -5.48 4.49 -5.36
CA LEU A 226 -6.72 5.03 -5.91
C LEU A 226 -6.99 4.63 -7.36
N GLY A 227 -6.11 3.85 -7.99
CA GLY A 227 -6.22 3.51 -9.41
C GLY A 227 -6.10 4.71 -10.35
N ARG A 228 -5.50 5.81 -9.88
CA ARG A 228 -5.31 7.07 -10.63
C ARG A 228 -4.00 7.09 -11.42
N PHE A 229 -3.26 5.99 -11.45
CA PHE A 229 -2.06 5.86 -12.26
C PHE A 229 -2.43 5.74 -13.74
N ASP A 230 -2.11 6.77 -14.53
CA ASP A 230 -2.38 6.79 -15.96
C ASP A 230 -1.34 5.97 -16.74
N SER A 231 -1.60 4.67 -16.86
CA SER A 231 -0.77 3.79 -17.70
C SER A 231 -0.85 4.11 -19.20
N ASN A 232 -1.88 4.84 -19.67
CA ASN A 232 -1.99 5.21 -21.07
C ASN A 232 -1.03 6.34 -21.43
N ALA A 233 -0.73 7.24 -20.50
CA ALA A 233 0.33 8.25 -20.66
C ALA A 233 1.71 7.62 -20.96
N LEU A 234 1.98 6.42 -20.45
CA LEU A 234 3.21 5.68 -20.79
C LEU A 234 3.15 5.06 -22.19
N LYS A 235 1.98 4.54 -22.59
CA LYS A 235 1.78 3.92 -23.91
C LYS A 235 1.83 4.92 -25.07
N SER A 236 1.49 6.18 -24.82
CA SER A 236 1.50 7.24 -25.83
C SER A 236 2.86 7.91 -26.01
N GLN A 237 3.84 7.61 -25.15
CA GLN A 237 5.20 8.14 -25.26
C GLN A 237 5.97 7.41 -26.37
N PRO A 238 6.44 8.11 -27.43
CA PRO A 238 7.37 7.50 -28.38
C PRO A 238 8.66 7.14 -27.64
N ASP A 239 9.24 5.97 -27.95
CA ASP A 239 10.50 5.49 -27.35
C ASP A 239 10.47 5.39 -25.81
N SER A 240 9.46 4.71 -25.26
CA SER A 240 9.41 4.39 -23.84
C SER A 240 10.26 3.16 -23.50
N TYR A 241 10.99 3.22 -22.39
CA TYR A 241 11.86 2.16 -21.89
C TYR A 241 11.73 2.04 -20.38
N PHE A 242 11.97 0.84 -19.87
CA PHE A 242 12.22 0.58 -18.46
C PHE A 242 13.63 0.04 -18.28
N VAL A 243 14.22 0.28 -17.10
CA VAL A 243 15.54 -0.24 -16.76
C VAL A 243 15.39 -1.40 -15.79
N SER A 244 15.90 -2.57 -16.21
CA SER A 244 16.05 -3.75 -15.35
C SER A 244 17.28 -3.60 -14.49
N LEU A 245 17.08 -3.36 -13.19
CA LEU A 245 18.17 -3.30 -12.25
C LEU A 245 18.59 -4.71 -11.84
N THR A 246 19.90 -4.94 -11.71
CA THR A 246 20.48 -6.26 -11.45
C THR A 246 21.35 -6.30 -10.19
N PHE A 247 21.16 -5.35 -9.28
CA PHE A 247 21.92 -5.28 -8.03
C PHE A 247 21.37 -6.28 -7.00
N PRO A 248 22.22 -6.96 -6.21
CA PRO A 248 21.75 -7.79 -5.11
C PRO A 248 21.21 -6.96 -3.93
N HIS A 249 21.65 -5.69 -3.82
CA HIS A 249 21.26 -4.76 -2.76
C HIS A 249 21.23 -3.31 -3.29
N TYR A 250 20.04 -2.74 -3.40
CA TYR A 250 19.75 -1.48 -4.08
C TYR A 250 20.08 -0.25 -3.23
N THR A 251 19.79 -0.27 -1.93
CA THR A 251 20.04 0.89 -1.06
C THR A 251 21.51 1.31 -1.04
N SER A 252 22.45 0.36 -1.20
CA SER A 252 23.89 0.61 -1.30
C SER A 252 24.32 1.27 -2.62
N LYS A 253 23.44 1.31 -3.63
CA LYS A 253 23.71 1.75 -5.01
C LYS A 253 22.89 2.96 -5.44
N LYS A 254 22.30 3.72 -4.50
CA LYS A 254 21.38 4.83 -4.77
C LYS A 254 21.85 5.79 -5.88
N THR A 255 23.08 6.31 -5.78
CA THR A 255 23.64 7.24 -6.77
C THR A 255 23.76 6.63 -8.17
N LEU A 256 24.12 5.35 -8.24
CA LEU A 256 24.22 4.64 -9.51
C LEU A 256 22.83 4.39 -10.09
N ILE A 257 21.86 4.01 -9.26
CA ILE A 257 20.45 3.84 -9.66
C ILE A 257 19.92 5.13 -10.28
N GLU A 258 20.06 6.27 -9.59
CA GLU A 258 19.64 7.58 -10.10
C GLU A 258 20.25 7.89 -11.48
N THR A 259 21.52 7.53 -11.67
CA THR A 259 22.23 7.73 -12.94
C THR A 259 21.67 6.84 -14.05
N VAL A 260 21.49 5.54 -13.80
CA VAL A 260 21.03 4.60 -14.83
C VAL A 260 19.54 4.72 -15.14
N THR A 261 18.73 5.26 -14.22
CA THR A 261 17.29 5.42 -14.40
C THR A 261 16.87 6.81 -14.89
N HIS A 262 17.79 7.78 -15.04
CA HIS A 262 17.43 9.19 -15.33
C HIS A 262 16.59 9.38 -16.61
N LYS A 263 16.71 8.48 -17.61
CA LYS A 263 15.91 8.53 -18.85
C LYS A 263 14.87 7.42 -18.94
N ALA A 264 14.73 6.61 -17.89
CA ALA A 264 13.80 5.51 -17.87
C ALA A 264 12.41 6.01 -17.46
N HIS A 265 11.38 5.41 -18.07
CA HIS A 265 9.98 5.71 -17.75
C HIS A 265 9.44 4.79 -16.65
N ALA A 266 10.09 3.65 -16.45
CA ALA A 266 9.86 2.75 -15.34
C ALA A 266 11.16 2.05 -14.94
N VAL A 267 11.16 1.45 -13.76
CA VAL A 267 12.28 0.70 -13.21
C VAL A 267 11.77 -0.68 -12.82
N GLU A 268 12.40 -1.72 -13.34
CA GLU A 268 12.09 -3.10 -12.96
C GLU A 268 13.02 -3.51 -11.82
N LEU A 269 12.41 -3.80 -10.66
CA LEU A 269 13.06 -4.45 -9.53
C LEU A 269 13.05 -5.97 -9.75
N ARG A 270 14.21 -6.54 -10.06
CA ARG A 270 14.40 -7.98 -10.24
C ARG A 270 14.59 -8.66 -8.89
N VAL A 271 13.47 -9.00 -8.24
CA VAL A 271 13.45 -9.65 -6.92
C VAL A 271 14.25 -10.95 -6.91
N ASP A 272 14.28 -11.68 -8.02
CA ASP A 272 15.06 -12.91 -8.19
C ASP A 272 16.58 -12.71 -8.13
N LEU A 273 17.05 -11.48 -8.31
CA LEU A 273 18.48 -11.13 -8.26
C LEU A 273 18.89 -10.52 -6.91
N LEU A 274 17.95 -10.35 -5.97
CA LEU A 274 18.24 -9.89 -4.63
C LEU A 274 18.96 -10.95 -3.80
N GLU A 275 19.79 -10.50 -2.85
CA GLU A 275 20.44 -11.42 -1.90
C GLU A 275 19.44 -12.12 -0.95
N SER A 276 18.23 -11.57 -0.82
CA SER A 276 17.13 -12.17 -0.08
C SER A 276 15.80 -11.87 -0.75
N VAL A 277 14.92 -12.86 -0.74
CA VAL A 277 13.53 -12.76 -1.22
C VAL A 277 12.53 -12.64 -0.07
N GLU A 278 13.01 -12.41 1.16
CA GLU A 278 12.13 -12.16 2.29
C GLU A 278 11.42 -10.81 2.12
N LYS A 279 10.11 -10.79 2.40
CA LYS A 279 9.28 -9.57 2.23
C LYS A 279 9.86 -8.33 2.93
N PRO A 280 10.34 -8.41 4.19
CA PRO A 280 10.94 -7.25 4.85
C PRO A 280 12.18 -6.76 4.11
N PHE A 281 13.01 -7.66 3.58
CA PHE A 281 14.18 -7.29 2.80
C PHE A 281 13.79 -6.59 1.50
N ILE A 282 12.86 -7.17 0.73
CA ILE A 282 12.37 -6.60 -0.54
C ILE A 282 11.78 -5.20 -0.32
N ALA A 283 10.96 -5.03 0.72
CA ALA A 283 10.34 -3.75 1.05
C ALA A 283 11.37 -2.63 1.28
N HIS A 284 12.56 -2.97 1.79
CA HIS A 284 13.66 -2.01 1.96
C HIS A 284 14.40 -1.67 0.66
N GLN A 285 14.23 -2.44 -0.42
CA GLN A 285 14.88 -2.18 -1.71
C GLN A 285 14.04 -1.29 -2.64
N VAL A 286 12.72 -1.25 -2.45
CA VAL A 286 11.78 -0.49 -3.30
C VAL A 286 11.79 0.99 -2.85
N ARG A 287 12.63 1.82 -3.49
CA ARG A 287 12.66 3.28 -3.32
C ARG A 287 12.97 4.00 -4.63
#